data_AF-A0A285VN75-F1
#
_entry.id   AF-A0A285VN75-F1
#
_cell.length_a   1.000
_cell.length_b   1.000
_cell.length_c   1.000
_cell.angle_alpha   90.00
_cell.angle_beta   90.00
_cell.angle_gamma   90.00
#
_symmetry.space_group_name_H-M   'P 1'
#
loop_
_entity.id
_entity.type
_entity.pdbx_description
1 polymer ?
#
loop_
_entity_poly.entity_id
_entity_poly.type
_entity_poly.pdbx_seq_one_letter_code
_entity_poly.pdbx_strand_id
1 'polypeptide(L)'
;MIAGLVSVLVLAAVQLAFALHLRNTATAHVIEGARHGARADLGPQDGAQRARELMAGSVPGSGGGSVTATRAVVGGVEVVQVTARLAMPVFGPFGPAGSMTVTGQAYAEDQ
;
A
#
# COMPACT_ATOMS: atom_id res chain seq x y z
N MET A 1 -37.20 9.10 11.59
CA MET A 1 -36.33 9.30 10.41
C MET A 1 -34.94 9.82 10.74
N ILE A 2 -34.77 10.72 11.73
CA ILE A 2 -33.45 11.25 12.14
C ILE A 2 -32.46 10.13 12.50
N ALA A 3 -32.86 9.16 13.33
CA ALA A 3 -31.99 8.04 13.72
C ALA A 3 -31.44 7.27 12.50
N GLY A 4 -32.26 7.06 11.46
CA GLY A 4 -31.81 6.37 10.24
C GLY A 4 -30.77 7.17 9.46
N LEU A 5 -30.96 8.48 9.30
CA LEU A 5 -30.00 9.36 8.62
C LEU A 5 -28.67 9.44 9.38
N VAL A 6 -28.73 9.54 10.70
CA VAL A 6 -27.54 9.55 11.56
C VAL A 6 -26.79 8.23 11.44
N SER A 7 -27.47 7.08 11.47
CA SER A 7 -26.83 5.78 11.29
C SER A 7 -26.12 5.66 9.93
N VAL A 8 -26.76 6.10 8.84
CA VAL A 8 -26.14 6.08 7.50
C VAL A 8 -24.89 6.97 7.47
N LEU A 9 -24.95 8.17 8.06
CA LEU A 9 -23.80 9.07 8.12
C LEU A 9 -22.64 8.48 8.91
N VAL A 10 -22.93 7.86 10.05
CA VAL A 10 -21.91 7.18 10.88
C VAL A 10 -21.26 6.05 10.10
N LEU A 11 -22.06 5.20 9.43
CA LEU A 11 -21.52 4.11 8.60
C LEU A 11 -20.68 4.64 7.44
N ALA A 12 -21.08 5.73 6.79
CA ALA A 12 -20.30 6.37 5.73
C ALA A 12 -18.95 6.89 6.26
N ALA A 13 -18.93 7.52 7.44
CA ALA A 13 -17.71 7.99 8.08
C ALA A 13 -16.78 6.82 8.47
N VAL A 14 -17.34 5.74 9.04
CA VAL A 14 -16.59 4.51 9.37
C VAL A 14 -16.01 3.87 8.11
N GLN A 15 -16.80 3.78 7.03
CA GLN A 15 -16.32 3.24 5.74
C GLN A 15 -15.18 4.08 5.17
N LEU A 16 -15.29 5.41 5.22
CA LEU A 16 -14.23 6.32 4.78
C LEU A 16 -12.97 6.14 5.64
N ALA A 17 -13.11 6.08 6.96
CA ALA A 17 -12.00 5.86 7.88
C ALA A 17 -11.30 4.53 7.59
N PHE A 18 -12.06 3.46 7.32
CA PHE A 18 -11.54 2.16 6.96
C PHE A 18 -10.75 2.20 5.64
N ALA A 19 -11.29 2.86 4.61
CA ALA A 19 -10.60 3.01 3.32
C ALA A 19 -9.28 3.79 3.45
N LEU A 20 -9.29 4.89 4.23
CA LEU A 20 -8.09 5.67 4.52
C LEU A 20 -7.07 4.86 5.34
N HIS A 21 -7.53 4.11 6.34
CA HIS A 21 -6.67 3.23 7.12
C HIS A 21 -5.96 2.22 6.22
N LEU A 22 -6.68 1.54 5.31
CA LEU A 22 -6.09 0.55 4.41
C LEU A 22 -5.06 1.19 3.47
N ARG A 23 -5.38 2.35 2.89
CA ARG A 23 -4.46 3.09 2.01
C ARG A 23 -3.20 3.52 2.74
N ASN A 24 -3.34 4.06 3.95
CA ASN A 24 -2.22 4.52 4.76
C ASN A 24 -1.34 3.35 5.21
N THR A 25 -1.95 2.26 5.67
CA THR A 25 -1.26 1.03 6.03
C THR A 25 -0.51 0.46 4.83
N ALA A 26 -1.15 0.32 3.66
CA ALA A 26 -0.48 -0.15 2.45
C ALA A 26 0.67 0.76 2.01
N THR A 27 0.50 2.08 2.13
CA THR A 27 1.54 3.08 1.84
C THR A 27 2.76 2.88 2.76
N ALA A 28 2.54 2.69 4.06
CA ALA A 28 3.62 2.43 5.01
C ALA A 28 4.39 1.15 4.64
N HIS A 29 3.70 0.10 4.19
CA HIS A 29 4.33 -1.15 3.78
C HIS A 29 5.16 -1.04 2.49
N VAL A 30 4.69 -0.30 1.48
CA VAL A 30 5.52 -0.08 0.26
C VAL A 30 6.72 0.82 0.55
N ILE A 31 6.61 1.78 1.49
CA ILE A 31 7.76 2.58 1.94
C ILE A 31 8.78 1.69 2.65
N GLU A 32 8.35 0.84 3.56
CA GLU A 32 9.26 -0.08 4.25
C GLU A 32 9.90 -1.08 3.29
N GLY A 33 9.13 -1.61 2.32
CA GLY A 33 9.69 -2.42 1.23
C GLY A 33 10.72 -1.67 0.40
N ALA A 34 10.46 -0.41 0.06
CA ALA A 34 11.42 0.41 -0.69
C ALA A 34 12.72 0.61 0.10
N ARG A 35 12.63 0.94 1.40
CA ARG A 35 13.82 1.07 2.27
C ARG A 35 14.57 -0.24 2.39
N HIS A 36 13.87 -1.37 2.49
CA HIS A 36 14.48 -2.68 2.58
C HIS A 36 15.24 -3.04 1.30
N GLY A 37 14.60 -2.88 0.13
CA GLY A 37 15.22 -3.19 -1.16
C GLY A 37 16.29 -2.19 -1.59
N ALA A 38 16.39 -1.04 -0.93
CA ALA A 38 17.39 -0.01 -1.20
C ALA A 38 18.71 -0.19 -0.44
N ARG A 39 18.80 -1.17 0.46
CA ARG A 39 20.04 -1.47 1.20
C ARG A 39 21.15 -1.96 0.26
N ALA A 40 22.40 -1.69 0.61
CA ALA A 40 23.55 -1.99 -0.24
C ALA A 40 23.68 -3.46 -0.70
N ASP A 41 23.25 -4.41 0.14
CA ASP A 41 23.30 -5.85 -0.15
C ASP A 41 21.99 -6.42 -0.73
N LEU A 42 20.96 -5.58 -0.93
CA LEU A 42 19.63 -5.99 -1.35
C LEU A 42 19.23 -5.31 -2.65
N GLY A 43 18.23 -5.88 -3.31
CA GLY A 43 17.67 -5.34 -4.54
C GLY A 43 16.19 -5.03 -4.45
N PRO A 44 15.62 -4.43 -5.52
CA PRO A 44 14.20 -4.12 -5.59
C PRO A 44 13.29 -5.32 -5.28
N GLN A 45 13.65 -6.53 -5.71
CA GLN A 45 12.82 -7.72 -5.51
C GLN A 45 12.71 -8.12 -4.03
N ASP A 46 13.77 -7.93 -3.24
CA ASP A 46 13.75 -8.13 -1.78
C ASP A 46 12.79 -7.14 -1.13
N GLY A 47 12.79 -5.89 -1.61
CA GLY A 47 11.84 -4.86 -1.19
C GLY A 47 10.38 -5.20 -1.52
N ALA A 48 10.12 -5.71 -2.73
CA ALA A 48 8.79 -6.18 -3.11
C ALA A 48 8.33 -7.36 -2.23
N GLN A 49 9.23 -8.30 -1.94
CA GLN A 49 8.92 -9.43 -1.08
C GLN A 49 8.63 -9.00 0.35
N ARG A 50 9.43 -8.09 0.90
CA ARG A 50 9.19 -7.53 2.22
C ARG A 50 7.84 -6.83 2.33
N ALA A 51 7.49 -6.01 1.34
CA ALA A 51 6.18 -5.35 1.30
C ALA A 51 5.03 -6.36 1.24
N ARG A 52 5.16 -7.46 0.48
CA ARG A 52 4.16 -8.55 0.43
C ARG A 52 3.96 -9.21 1.79
N GLU A 53 5.04 -9.55 2.49
CA GLU A 53 4.99 -10.17 3.82
C GLU A 53 4.25 -9.28 4.82
N LEU A 54 4.58 -7.99 4.84
CA LEU A 54 3.96 -7.07 5.78
C LEU A 54 2.47 -6.81 5.45
N MET A 55 2.11 -6.74 4.17
CA MET A 55 0.71 -6.63 3.75
C MET A 55 -0.11 -7.88 4.09
N ALA A 56 0.47 -9.07 3.97
CA ALA A 56 -0.22 -10.31 4.31
C ALA A 56 -0.69 -10.36 5.77
N GLY A 57 0.06 -9.72 6.68
CA GLY A 57 -0.29 -9.63 8.10
C GLY A 57 -1.28 -8.53 8.49
N SER A 58 -1.54 -7.56 7.62
CA SER A 58 -2.20 -6.29 8.01
C SER A 58 -3.31 -5.81 7.08
N VAL A 59 -3.37 -6.31 5.84
CA VAL A 59 -4.33 -5.92 4.81
C VAL A 59 -5.21 -7.14 4.49
N PRO A 60 -6.46 -7.17 4.99
CA PRO A 60 -7.40 -8.25 4.68
C PRO A 60 -7.61 -8.38 3.17
N GLY A 61 -7.55 -9.60 2.63
CA GLY A 61 -7.75 -9.83 1.19
C GLY A 61 -6.58 -9.40 0.29
N SER A 62 -5.41 -9.07 0.85
CA SER A 62 -4.20 -8.70 0.10
C SER A 62 -3.70 -9.77 -0.88
N GLY A 63 -4.13 -11.03 -0.72
CA GLY A 63 -3.79 -12.13 -1.63
C GLY A 63 -4.23 -11.94 -3.08
N GLY A 64 -5.16 -11.02 -3.37
CA GLY A 64 -5.56 -10.66 -4.74
C GLY A 64 -4.82 -9.45 -5.33
N GLY A 65 -3.94 -8.81 -4.57
CA GLY A 65 -3.16 -7.66 -5.01
C GLY A 65 -1.83 -8.04 -5.65
N SER A 66 -1.22 -7.10 -6.36
CA SER A 66 0.15 -7.25 -6.87
C SER A 66 1.08 -6.24 -6.22
N VAL A 67 2.32 -6.66 -5.96
CA VAL A 67 3.39 -5.80 -5.45
C VAL A 67 4.60 -5.97 -6.36
N THR A 68 5.04 -4.88 -6.96
CA THR A 68 6.20 -4.82 -7.85
C THR A 68 7.22 -3.84 -7.31
N ALA A 69 8.49 -4.03 -7.68
CA ALA A 69 9.54 -3.10 -7.34
C ALA A 69 10.52 -2.95 -8.49
N THR A 70 11.06 -1.75 -8.63
CA THR A 70 12.00 -1.38 -9.70
C THR A 70 13.02 -0.40 -9.16
N ARG A 71 14.24 -0.45 -9.70
CA ARG A 71 15.21 0.65 -9.55
C ARG A 71 14.80 1.75 -10.51
N ALA A 72 14.83 2.99 -10.05
CA ALA A 72 14.43 4.17 -10.82
C ALA A 72 15.33 5.35 -10.46
N VAL A 73 15.33 6.39 -11.30
CA VAL A 73 15.99 7.66 -11.00
C VAL A 73 14.91 8.71 -10.80
N VAL A 74 14.87 9.33 -9.63
CA VAL A 74 13.90 10.38 -9.27
C VAL A 74 14.67 11.62 -8.85
N GLY A 75 14.50 12.72 -9.58
CA GLY A 75 15.22 13.97 -9.31
C GLY A 75 16.74 13.82 -9.43
N GLY A 76 17.23 12.91 -10.29
CA GLY A 76 18.66 12.67 -10.49
C GLY A 76 19.32 11.72 -9.47
N VAL A 77 18.56 11.17 -8.52
CA VAL A 77 19.06 10.22 -7.51
C VAL A 77 18.47 8.84 -7.76
N GLU A 78 19.28 7.79 -7.66
CA GLU A 78 18.75 6.42 -7.75
C GLU A 78 17.95 6.07 -6.50
N VAL A 79 16.77 5.50 -6.75
CA VAL A 79 15.82 5.06 -5.74
C VAL A 79 15.35 3.65 -6.06
N VAL A 80 14.98 2.92 -5.02
CA VAL A 80 14.13 1.75 -5.16
C VAL A 80 12.69 2.20 -4.99
N GLN A 81 11.87 1.92 -6.00
CA GLN A 81 10.44 2.21 -6.00
C GLN A 81 9.66 0.91 -5.85
N VAL A 82 8.79 0.83 -4.85
CA VAL A 82 7.88 -0.29 -4.63
C VAL A 82 6.45 0.19 -4.86
N THR A 83 5.69 -0.54 -5.67
CA THR A 83 4.29 -0.21 -6.00
C THR A 83 3.40 -1.40 -5.69
N ALA A 84 2.29 -1.13 -5.01
CA ALA A 84 1.26 -2.12 -4.74
C ALA A 84 -0.07 -1.72 -5.36
N ARG A 85 -0.75 -2.70 -5.97
CA ARG A 85 -2.11 -2.59 -6.48
C ARG A 85 -3.03 -3.49 -5.66
N LEU A 86 -4.02 -2.87 -5.05
CA LEU A 86 -4.94 -3.49 -4.10
C LEU A 86 -6.38 -3.14 -4.46
N ALA A 87 -7.33 -3.84 -3.87
CA ALA A 87 -8.74 -3.46 -3.96
C ALA A 87 -9.02 -2.27 -3.04
N MET A 88 -9.68 -1.23 -3.56
CA MET A 88 -10.22 -0.13 -2.76
C MET A 88 -11.50 -0.61 -2.07
N PRO A 89 -11.64 -0.52 -0.73
CA PRO A 89 -12.83 -0.97 -0.03
C PRO A 89 -13.98 0.05 -0.19
N VAL A 90 -14.94 -0.27 -1.07
CA VAL A 90 -16.09 0.60 -1.38
C VAL A 90 -17.30 0.25 -0.51
N PHE A 91 -17.51 -1.03 -0.22
CA PHE A 91 -18.60 -1.52 0.63
C PHE A 91 -18.06 -2.53 1.64
N GLY A 92 -17.92 -2.12 2.90
CA GLY A 92 -17.21 -2.91 3.90
C GLY A 92 -15.78 -3.21 3.43
N PRO A 93 -15.29 -4.45 3.53
CA PRO A 93 -13.98 -4.85 3.03
C PRO A 93 -13.92 -5.08 1.51
N PHE A 94 -15.05 -5.00 0.80
CA PHE A 94 -15.14 -5.39 -0.60
C PHE A 94 -14.96 -4.22 -1.55
N GLY A 95 -14.34 -4.48 -2.69
CA GLY A 95 -14.31 -3.57 -3.82
C GLY A 95 -13.53 -4.11 -5.02
N PRO A 96 -13.46 -3.34 -6.12
CA PRO A 96 -12.87 -3.81 -7.36
C PRO A 96 -11.37 -4.06 -7.22
N ALA A 97 -10.88 -5.21 -7.69
CA ALA A 97 -9.45 -5.52 -7.66
C ALA A 97 -8.63 -4.48 -8.44
N GLY A 98 -7.45 -4.12 -7.90
CA GLY A 98 -6.52 -3.19 -8.56
C GLY A 98 -6.98 -1.72 -8.65
N SER A 99 -8.08 -1.35 -7.99
CA SER A 99 -8.62 0.02 -8.01
C SER A 99 -7.85 1.02 -7.13
N MET A 100 -6.97 0.53 -6.24
CA MET A 100 -6.08 1.35 -5.42
C MET A 100 -4.63 1.05 -5.78
N THR A 101 -3.86 2.09 -6.14
CA THR A 101 -2.40 2.00 -6.32
C THR A 101 -1.70 2.86 -5.28
N VAL A 102 -0.71 2.29 -4.58
CA VAL A 102 0.17 3.01 -3.66
C VAL A 102 1.62 2.76 -4.04
N THR A 103 2.46 3.78 -3.88
CA THR A 103 3.88 3.74 -4.27
C THR A 103 4.72 4.30 -3.14
N GLY A 104 5.81 3.60 -2.81
CA GLY A 104 6.84 4.02 -1.87
C GLY A 104 8.19 4.08 -2.57
N GLN A 105 9.06 4.98 -2.11
CA GLN A 105 10.39 5.20 -2.68
C GLN A 105 11.41 5.36 -1.55
N ALA A 106 12.63 4.88 -1.77
CA ALA A 106 13.78 5.08 -0.88
C ALA A 106 15.06 5.21 -1.70
N TYR A 107 15.99 6.05 -1.27
CA TYR A 107 17.30 6.22 -1.91
C TYR A 107 18.12 4.95 -1.78
N ALA A 108 18.76 4.55 -2.88
CA ALA A 108 19.63 3.39 -2.91
C ALA A 108 20.93 3.67 -2.12
N GLU A 109 21.33 2.75 -1.25
CA GLU A 109 22.49 2.87 -0.35
C GLU A 109 23.80 2.36 -0.99
N ASP A 110 23.72 1.77 -2.19
CA ASP A 110 24.83 1.28 -3.02
C ASP A 110 25.41 2.34 -3.98
N GLN A 111 25.10 3.62 -3.74
CA GLN A 111 25.56 4.77 -4.55
C GLN A 111 27.00 5.17 -4.28
#